data_AF-D8QFW7-F1
#
_entry.id   AF-D8QFW7-F1
#
_cell.length_a   1.000
_cell.length_b   1.000
_cell.length_c   1.000
_cell.angle_alpha   90.00
_cell.angle_beta   90.00
_cell.angle_gamma   90.00
#
_symmetry.space_group_name_H-M   'P 1'
#
loop_
_entity.id
_entity.type
_entity.pdbx_description
1 polymer ?
#
loop_
_entity_poly.entity_id
_entity_poly.type
_entity_poly.pdbx_seq_one_letter_code
_entity_poly.pdbx_strand_id
1 'polypeptide(L)'
;ERAYGSQLLRGEGAAMAAFLQDEDGVNARIPRRGEIGLTSDEIAKYEDAGYVMSGSRHRRMNAVRMRKENQVISAEEKRGILKLQKEERERREAILRDEFGELVREKLKGAGAATDGP
;
A
#
# COMPACT_ATOMS: atom_id res chain seq x y z
N GLU A 1 -11.95 9.55 10.89
CA GLU A 1 -11.01 10.39 10.12
C GLU A 1 -11.02 9.95 8.67
N ARG A 2 -11.02 10.84 7.67
CA ARG A 2 -11.00 10.40 6.26
C ARG A 2 -9.61 9.85 5.97
N ALA A 3 -9.47 8.53 5.83
CA ALA A 3 -8.18 7.84 5.66
C ALA A 3 -7.32 8.38 4.50
N TYR A 4 -7.97 9.01 3.51
CA TYR A 4 -7.34 9.55 2.31
C TYR A 4 -7.45 11.08 2.22
N GLY A 5 -7.73 11.79 3.33
CA GLY A 5 -7.78 13.25 3.41
C GLY A 5 -9.15 13.90 3.15
N SER A 6 -9.24 15.21 3.40
CA SER A 6 -10.50 15.99 3.41
C SER A 6 -11.03 16.41 2.03
N GLN A 7 -10.21 16.26 0.99
CA GLN A 7 -10.52 16.73 -0.37
C GLN A 7 -11.24 15.69 -1.23
N LEU A 8 -11.28 14.44 -0.77
CA LEU A 8 -12.04 13.36 -1.40
C LEU A 8 -13.48 13.33 -0.88
N LEU A 9 -14.40 13.01 -1.77
CA LEU A 9 -15.78 12.71 -1.43
C LEU A 9 -15.83 11.44 -0.57
N ARG A 10 -16.92 11.27 0.17
CA ARG A 10 -17.12 10.09 1.02
C ARG A 10 -17.09 8.84 0.16
N GLY A 11 -16.18 7.92 0.46
CA GLY A 11 -16.01 6.66 -0.26
C GLY A 11 -15.15 6.74 -1.53
N GLU A 12 -14.86 7.93 -2.05
CA GLU A 12 -14.06 8.10 -3.28
C GLU A 12 -12.65 7.52 -3.12
N GLY A 13 -11.95 7.88 -2.04
CA GLY A 13 -10.60 7.36 -1.78
C GLY A 13 -10.54 5.85 -1.54
N ALA A 14 -11.57 5.27 -0.93
CA ALA A 14 -11.63 3.83 -0.70
C ALA A 14 -11.85 3.06 -2.01
N ALA A 15 -12.70 3.56 -2.90
CA ALA A 15 -12.91 2.97 -4.22
C ALA A 15 -11.64 3.07 -5.09
N MET A 16 -10.96 4.22 -5.07
CA MET A 16 -9.69 4.41 -5.78
C MET A 16 -8.59 3.48 -5.24
N ALA A 17 -8.50 3.31 -3.92
CA ALA A 17 -7.53 2.43 -3.30
C ALA A 17 -7.79 0.95 -3.65
N ALA A 18 -9.05 0.51 -3.63
CA ALA A 18 -9.41 -0.85 -4.03
C ALA A 18 -9.02 -1.12 -5.49
N PHE A 19 -9.30 -0.16 -6.39
CA PHE A 19 -8.93 -0.29 -7.79
C PHE A 19 -7.41 -0.42 -8.00
N LEU A 20 -6.60 0.36 -7.28
CA LEU A 20 -5.14 0.26 -7.33
C LEU A 20 -4.57 -1.03 -6.72
N GLN A 21 -5.35 -1.74 -5.90
CA GLN A 21 -4.98 -3.05 -5.36
C GLN A 21 -5.33 -4.18 -6.33
N ASP A 22 -6.37 -4.01 -7.15
CA ASP A 22 -6.88 -5.03 -8.07
C ASP A 22 -6.21 -5.00 -9.46
N GLU A 23 -5.93 -3.82 -10.03
CA GLU A 23 -5.28 -3.67 -11.35
C GLU A 23 -3.83 -3.17 -11.22
N ASP A 24 -2.86 -3.81 -11.91
CA ASP A 24 -1.45 -3.43 -12.18
C ASP A 24 -0.66 -2.64 -11.11
N GLY A 25 -1.16 -2.60 -9.87
CA GLY A 25 -0.68 -1.79 -8.78
C GLY A 25 -0.82 -0.28 -9.00
N VAL A 26 0.15 0.46 -8.45
CA VAL A 26 0.22 1.93 -8.39
C VAL A 26 0.25 2.61 -9.78
N ASN A 27 0.50 1.83 -10.84
CA ASN A 27 0.60 2.32 -12.21
C ASN A 27 -0.73 2.28 -12.97
N ALA A 28 -1.80 1.72 -12.38
CA ALA A 28 -3.10 1.63 -13.04
C ALA A 28 -3.74 3.01 -13.17
N ARG A 29 -4.17 3.36 -14.39
CA ARG A 29 -4.95 4.56 -14.66
C ARG A 29 -6.36 4.37 -14.09
N ILE A 30 -6.78 5.24 -13.17
CA ILE A 30 -8.13 5.19 -12.61
C ILE A 30 -9.15 5.62 -13.70
N PRO A 31 -10.10 4.73 -14.10
CA PRO A 31 -11.02 5.02 -15.18
C PRO A 31 -11.95 6.19 -14.87
N ARG A 32 -12.14 7.05 -15.87
CA ARG A 32 -13.13 8.14 -15.82
C ARG A 32 -14.50 7.63 -16.28
N ARG A 33 -15.58 8.38 -16.02
CA ARG A 33 -16.95 8.00 -16.42
C ARG A 33 -17.12 7.56 -17.88
N GLY A 34 -16.34 8.14 -18.80
CA GLY A 34 -16.36 7.79 -20.23
C GLY A 34 -15.28 6.79 -20.66
N GLU A 35 -14.50 6.28 -19.70
CA GLU A 35 -13.42 5.31 -19.88
C GLU A 35 -13.78 3.96 -19.22
N ILE A 36 -14.96 3.85 -18.58
CA ILE A 36 -15.43 2.61 -17.94
C ILE A 36 -15.59 1.53 -19.02
N GLY A 37 -14.91 0.40 -18.83
CA GLY A 37 -14.93 -0.73 -19.76
C GLY A 37 -13.89 -0.64 -20.87
N LEU A 38 -13.00 0.36 -20.83
CA LEU A 38 -11.80 0.42 -21.66
C LEU A 38 -10.56 0.17 -20.80
N THR A 39 -9.62 -0.58 -21.36
CA THR A 39 -8.29 -0.76 -20.78
C THR A 39 -7.45 0.51 -20.91
N SER A 40 -6.44 0.64 -20.06
CA SER A 40 -5.48 1.76 -20.11
C SER A 40 -4.86 1.94 -21.51
N ASP A 41 -4.55 0.85 -22.19
CA ASP A 41 -3.96 0.85 -23.54
C ASP A 41 -4.94 1.33 -24.61
N GLU A 42 -6.21 0.93 -24.52
CA GLU A 42 -7.26 1.39 -25.43
C GLU A 42 -7.48 2.90 -25.28
N ILE A 43 -7.50 3.38 -24.03
CA ILE A 43 -7.64 4.81 -23.74
C ILE A 43 -6.48 5.60 -24.36
N ALA A 44 -5.25 5.13 -24.20
CA ALA A 44 -4.07 5.77 -24.80
C ALA A 44 -4.16 5.85 -26.33
N LYS A 45 -4.58 4.75 -26.99
CA LYS A 45 -4.79 4.72 -28.45
C LYS A 45 -5.83 5.74 -28.91
N TYR A 46 -6.93 5.89 -28.16
CA TYR A 46 -7.95 6.88 -28.49
C TYR A 46 -7.45 8.32 -28.28
N GLU A 47 -6.67 8.57 -27.22
CA GLU A 47 -6.03 9.88 -26.99
C GLU A 47 -5.04 10.24 -28.12
N ASP A 48 -4.22 9.28 -28.57
CA ASP A 48 -3.26 9.46 -29.67
C ASP A 48 -3.96 9.70 -31.03
N ALA A 49 -5.08 9.03 -31.26
CA ALA A 49 -5.91 9.25 -32.45
C ALA A 49 -6.67 10.60 -32.43
N GLY A 50 -6.53 11.39 -31.36
CA GLY A 50 -7.12 12.72 -31.23
C GLY A 50 -8.54 12.72 -30.67
N TYR A 51 -9.03 11.59 -30.17
CA TYR A 51 -10.30 11.53 -29.45
C TYR A 51 -10.15 12.19 -28.07
N VAL A 52 -11.16 12.96 -27.69
CA VAL A 52 -11.17 13.67 -26.41
C VAL A 52 -11.83 12.77 -25.38
N MET A 53 -10.99 12.03 -24.67
CA MET A 53 -11.42 11.29 -23.50
C MET A 53 -11.84 12.27 -22.39
N SER A 54 -12.85 11.88 -21.60
CA SER A 54 -13.52 12.74 -20.60
C SER A 54 -12.52 13.60 -19.82
N GLY A 55 -12.56 14.93 -20.01
CA GLY A 55 -11.78 15.90 -19.25
C GLY A 55 -10.40 16.30 -19.82
N SER A 56 -9.90 15.69 -20.90
CA SER A 56 -8.53 15.96 -21.38
C SER A 56 -8.27 17.43 -21.76
N ARG A 57 -9.27 18.17 -22.26
CA ARG A 57 -9.14 19.60 -22.61
C ARG A 57 -9.15 20.56 -21.42
N HIS A 58 -9.60 20.13 -20.23
CA HIS A 58 -9.79 21.03 -19.08
C HIS A 58 -8.62 20.96 -18.09
N ARG A 59 -7.62 21.84 -18.29
CA ARG A 59 -6.39 21.87 -17.46
C ARG A 59 -6.64 21.90 -15.95
N ARG A 60 -7.57 22.75 -15.48
CA ARG A 60 -7.88 22.88 -14.04
C ARG A 60 -8.50 21.61 -13.46
N MET A 61 -9.40 20.96 -14.19
CA MET A 61 -10.01 19.70 -13.76
C MET A 61 -8.99 18.58 -13.72
N ASN A 62 -8.13 18.48 -14.74
CA ASN A 62 -7.05 17.51 -14.77
C ASN A 62 -6.10 17.68 -13.59
N ALA A 63 -5.73 18.90 -13.23
CA ALA A 63 -4.88 19.16 -12.07
C ALA A 63 -5.55 18.70 -10.75
N VAL A 64 -6.85 18.98 -10.57
CA VAL A 64 -7.60 18.52 -9.39
C VAL A 64 -7.68 17.00 -9.34
N ARG A 65 -7.89 16.35 -10.49
CA ARG A 65 -7.93 14.89 -10.63
C ARG A 65 -6.59 14.27 -10.25
N MET A 66 -5.50 14.70 -10.89
CA MET A 66 -4.14 14.20 -10.58
C MET A 66 -3.80 14.38 -9.10
N ARG A 67 -4.21 15.51 -8.49
CA ARG A 67 -4.01 15.73 -7.05
C ARG A 67 -4.75 14.71 -6.20
N LYS A 68 -6.00 14.39 -6.53
CA LYS A 68 -6.81 13.39 -5.83
C LYS A 68 -6.22 11.98 -5.99
N GLU A 69 -5.81 11.62 -7.20
CA GLU A 69 -5.14 10.33 -7.49
C GLU A 69 -3.85 10.19 -6.69
N ASN A 70 -2.97 11.19 -6.75
CA ASN A 70 -1.72 11.21 -6.00
C ASN A 70 -1.96 11.13 -4.48
N GLN A 71 -3.03 11.74 -3.97
CA GLN A 71 -3.37 11.67 -2.55
C GLN A 71 -3.70 10.23 -2.11
N VAL A 72 -4.38 9.45 -2.94
CA VAL A 72 -4.69 8.05 -2.66
C VAL A 72 -3.43 7.20 -2.79
N ILE A 73 -2.68 7.38 -3.87
CA ILE A 73 -1.41 6.68 -4.12
C ILE A 73 -0.44 6.88 -2.95
N SER A 74 -0.15 8.13 -2.56
CA SER A 74 0.78 8.39 -1.47
C SER A 74 0.31 7.84 -0.12
N ALA A 75 -1.00 7.78 0.11
CA ALA A 75 -1.55 7.16 1.32
C ALA A 75 -1.38 5.64 1.29
N GLU A 76 -1.62 4.98 0.16
CA GLU A 76 -1.43 3.53 -0.01
C GLU A 76 0.05 3.15 0.04
N GLU A 77 0.94 3.89 -0.61
CA GLU A 77 2.39 3.69 -0.54
C GLU A 77 2.90 3.79 0.91
N LYS A 78 2.46 4.83 1.64
CA LYS A 78 2.82 5.00 3.06
C LYS A 78 2.31 3.84 3.91
N ARG A 79 1.10 3.34 3.65
CA ARG A 79 0.55 2.17 4.34
C ARG A 79 1.34 0.91 4.01
N GLY A 80 1.75 0.73 2.75
CA GLY A 80 2.62 -0.35 2.30
C GLY A 80 3.97 -0.35 3.03
N ILE A 81 4.64 0.81 3.09
CA ILE A 81 5.92 0.97 3.80
C ILE A 81 5.77 0.64 5.29
N LEU A 82 4.73 1.17 5.95
CA LEU A 82 4.50 0.90 7.37
C LEU A 82 4.20 -0.58 7.65
N LYS A 83 3.49 -1.25 6.74
CA LYS A 83 3.23 -2.69 6.83
C LYS A 83 4.54 -3.48 6.73
N LEU A 84 5.40 -3.15 5.77
CA LEU A 84 6.72 -3.77 5.62
C LEU A 84 7.61 -3.56 6.85
N GLN A 85 7.67 -2.33 7.38
CA GLN A 85 8.43 -2.05 8.61
C GLN A 85 7.91 -2.85 9.81
N LYS A 86 6.59 -3.02 9.92
CA LYS A 86 5.98 -3.82 10.98
C LYS A 86 6.34 -5.30 10.84
N GLU A 87 6.23 -5.85 9.64
CA GLU A 87 6.60 -7.24 9.35
C GLU A 87 8.09 -7.50 9.62
N GLU A 88 8.96 -6.56 9.26
CA GLU A 88 10.39 -6.65 9.55
C GLU A 88 10.66 -6.62 11.05
N ARG A 89 9.98 -5.74 11.80
CA ARG A 89 10.09 -5.66 13.25
C ARG A 89 9.63 -6.96 13.93
N GLU A 90 8.50 -7.51 13.50
CA GLU A 90 7.97 -8.77 14.02
C GLU A 90 8.93 -9.94 13.75
N ARG A 91 9.55 -10.00 12.57
CA ARG A 91 10.60 -11.00 12.27
C ARG A 91 11.81 -10.84 13.18
N ARG A 92 12.31 -9.62 13.38
CA ARG A 92 13.45 -9.36 14.27
C ARG A 92 13.11 -9.72 15.72
N GLU A 93 11.91 -9.37 16.19
CA GLU A 93 11.45 -9.74 17.54
C GLU A 93 11.30 -11.26 17.71
N ALA A 94 10.85 -11.98 16.68
CA ALA A 94 10.75 -13.44 16.72
C ALA A 94 12.13 -14.10 16.86
N ILE A 95 13.10 -13.70 16.03
CA ILE A 95 14.48 -14.20 16.10
C ILE A 95 15.08 -13.93 17.48
N LEU A 96 14.93 -12.70 17.98
CA LEU A 96 15.47 -12.32 19.29
C LEU A 96 14.83 -13.12 20.45
N ARG A 97 13.53 -13.42 20.36
CA ARG A 97 12.84 -14.27 21.34
C ARG A 97 13.36 -15.70 21.32
N ASP A 98 13.61 -16.25 20.14
CA ASP A 98 14.12 -17.61 19.98
C ASP A 98 15.56 -17.72 20.53
N GLU A 99 16.44 -16.78 20.17
CA GLU A 99 17.81 -16.67 20.70
C GLU A 99 17.83 -16.53 22.23
N PHE A 100 17.00 -15.64 22.78
CA PHE A 100 16.90 -15.46 24.22
C PHE A 100 16.37 -16.73 24.92
N GLY A 101 15.42 -17.43 24.31
CA GLY A 101 14.88 -18.69 24.81
C GLY A 101 15.95 -19.79 24.87
N GLU A 102 16.83 -19.88 23.87
CA GLU A 102 17.96 -20.80 23.87
C GLU A 102 18.95 -20.49 24.99
N LEU A 103 19.33 -19.22 25.14
CA LEU A 103 20.29 -18.78 26.15
C LEU A 103 19.78 -19.02 27.58
N VAL A 104 18.49 -18.78 27.83
CA VAL A 104 17.84 -19.10 29.11
C VAL A 104 17.83 -20.61 29.37
N ARG A 105 17.50 -21.43 28.36
CA ARG A 105 17.52 -22.89 28.47
C ARG A 105 18.92 -23.40 28.80
N GLU A 106 19.96 -22.90 28.12
CA GLU A 106 21.35 -23.25 28.42
C GLU A 106 21.75 -22.86 29.85
N LYS A 107 21.39 -21.65 30.29
CA LYS A 107 21.69 -21.19 31.65
C LYS A 107 20.98 -22.01 32.72
N LEU A 108 19.73 -22.41 32.49
CA LEU A 108 18.98 -23.29 33.41
C LEU A 108 19.58 -24.71 33.46
N LYS A 109 20.06 -25.23 32.31
CA LYS A 109 20.73 -26.53 32.24
C LYS A 109 22.07 -26.52 32.97
N GLY A 110 22.83 -25.42 32.87
CA GLY A 110 24.08 -25.23 33.62
C GLY A 110 23.89 -25.04 35.12
N ALA A 111 22.78 -24.41 35.55
CA ALA A 111 22.46 -24.24 36.97
C ALA A 111 21.99 -25.55 37.64
N GLY A 112 21.28 -26.42 36.91
CA GLY A 112 20.81 -27.72 37.42
C GLY A 112 21.92 -28.77 37.59
N ALA A 113 23.07 -28.61 36.93
CA ALA A 113 24.22 -29.51 37.05
C ALA A 113 25.11 -29.21 38.27
N ALA A 114 24.93 -28.08 38.94
CA ALA A 114 25.77 -27.65 40.08
C ALA A 114 25.23 -28.09 41.46
N THR A 115 24.06 -28.74 41.53
CA THR A 115 23.41 -29.12 42.80
C THR A 115 23.36 -30.62 43.07
N ASP A 116 24.00 -31.45 42.23
CA ASP A 116 24.03 -32.91 42.42
C ASP A 116 25.48 -33.39 42.35
N GLY A 117 26.16 -33.33 43.49
CA GLY A 117 27.49 -33.87 43.73
C GLY A 117 27.54 -34.43 45.16
N PRO A 118 28.19 -35.60 45.36
CA PRO A 118 27.87 -36.60 46.39
C PRO A 118 28.02 -36.14 47.84
#